data_AF-A0A7S1DMP6-F1
#
_entry.id   AF-A0A7S1DMP6-F1
#
_cell.length_a   1.000
_cell.length_b   1.000
_cell.length_c   1.000
_cell.angle_alpha   90.00
_cell.angle_beta   90.00
_cell.angle_gamma   90.00
#
_symmetry.space_group_name_H-M   'P 1'
#
loop_
_entity.id
_entity.type
_entity.pdbx_description
1 polymer ?
#
loop_
_entity_poly.entity_id
_entity_poly.type
_entity_poly.pdbx_seq_one_letter_code
_entity_poly.pdbx_strand_id
1 'polypeptide(L)'
;ETPAPPPPNATTTPAPLVCNVWASAVGGACVCDPNRYGNGVSRCDQCPVGATSPRGSTTFQDCDCSEGQGATMLGGVCQCGKNAYGNGAVCTRCPRGTVSPRFSSSLPDCVRPYAFVSVQLGFDGVRPQDLPDTTLVSVMATTLGINSDLVGIADKVLQDVRRGGGSRRLLADRTAVTYNIEAGSASDATSISDKLKEAIANGKLDENLEAAGLPKALVLSDVSVGDGLSVSGG
;
A
#
# COMPACT_ATOMS: atom_id res chain seq x y z
N GLU A 1 -23.79 71.15 -42.03
CA GLU A 1 -22.50 70.48 -41.81
C GLU A 1 -22.77 69.19 -41.07
N THR A 2 -22.43 68.06 -41.69
CA THR A 2 -22.68 66.71 -41.14
C THR A 2 -21.47 66.30 -40.31
N PRO A 3 -21.61 65.88 -39.04
CA PRO A 3 -20.48 65.48 -38.22
C PRO A 3 -19.85 64.19 -38.75
N ALA A 4 -18.52 64.19 -38.83
CA ALA A 4 -17.72 63.07 -39.32
C ALA A 4 -17.86 61.83 -38.41
N PRO A 5 -17.86 60.61 -38.98
CA PRO A 5 -17.92 59.38 -38.20
C PRO A 5 -16.63 59.16 -37.37
N PRO A 6 -16.73 58.56 -36.17
CA PRO A 6 -15.56 58.26 -35.35
C PRO A 6 -14.67 57.18 -35.98
N PRO A 7 -13.35 57.21 -35.72
CA PRO A 7 -12.40 56.27 -36.30
C PRO A 7 -12.65 54.83 -35.80
N PRO A 8 -12.40 53.80 -36.65
CA PRO A 8 -12.59 52.41 -36.28
C PRO A 8 -11.56 51.96 -35.24
N ASN A 9 -12.10 51.36 -34.17
CA ASN A 9 -11.47 50.47 -33.19
C ASN A 9 -9.94 50.43 -33.16
N ALA A 10 -9.36 51.08 -32.14
CA ALA A 10 -8.04 50.75 -31.66
C ALA A 10 -8.00 49.26 -31.30
N THR A 11 -7.26 48.49 -32.07
CA THR A 11 -6.89 47.10 -31.78
C THR A 11 -6.20 47.09 -30.42
N THR A 12 -6.93 46.68 -29.38
CA THR A 12 -6.39 46.43 -28.05
C THR A 12 -5.37 45.30 -28.17
N THR A 13 -4.09 45.65 -28.23
CA THR A 13 -2.99 44.70 -28.06
C THR A 13 -3.24 43.97 -26.74
N PRO A 14 -3.39 42.63 -26.73
CA PRO A 14 -3.61 41.91 -25.48
C PRO A 14 -2.45 42.22 -24.54
N ALA A 15 -2.77 42.65 -23.32
CA ALA A 15 -1.78 42.92 -22.30
C ALA A 15 -0.83 41.72 -22.16
N PRO A 16 0.49 41.95 -22.00
CA PRO A 16 1.43 40.85 -21.84
C PRO A 16 0.96 39.97 -20.66
N LEU A 17 0.81 38.67 -20.89
CA LEU A 17 0.56 37.71 -19.82
C LEU A 17 1.74 37.79 -18.84
N VAL A 18 1.53 38.41 -17.69
CA VAL A 18 2.50 38.45 -16.61
C VAL A 18 2.33 37.17 -15.80
N CYS A 19 3.15 36.18 -16.12
CA CYS A 19 3.31 35.00 -15.30
C CYS A 19 4.12 35.35 -14.04
N ASN A 20 3.78 34.76 -12.90
CA ASN A 20 4.61 34.90 -11.71
C ASN A 20 5.97 34.21 -11.89
N VAL A 21 6.92 34.45 -10.98
CA VAL A 21 8.30 33.89 -10.97
C VAL A 21 8.39 32.36 -10.90
N TRP A 22 7.25 31.67 -10.93
CA TRP A 22 7.10 30.23 -10.74
C TRP A 22 6.30 29.57 -11.88
N ALA A 23 6.15 30.30 -12.98
CA ALA A 23 5.44 29.88 -14.16
C ALA A 23 6.20 30.30 -15.42
N SER A 24 6.25 29.39 -16.38
CA SER A 24 6.78 29.63 -17.72
C SER A 24 5.66 30.05 -18.67
N ALA A 25 5.81 31.15 -19.41
CA ALA A 25 4.87 31.49 -20.48
C ALA A 25 5.07 30.55 -21.68
N VAL A 26 4.08 29.71 -21.99
CA VAL A 26 4.10 28.79 -23.15
C VAL A 26 2.80 28.97 -23.92
N GLY A 27 2.88 29.41 -25.18
CA GLY A 27 1.72 29.50 -26.07
C GLY A 27 0.60 30.45 -25.62
N GLY A 28 0.91 31.48 -24.82
CA GLY A 28 -0.10 32.42 -24.31
C GLY A 28 -0.79 31.99 -23.01
N ALA A 29 -0.28 30.94 -22.35
CA ALA A 29 -0.70 30.53 -21.01
C ALA A 29 0.51 30.44 -20.06
N CYS A 30 0.26 30.57 -18.75
CA CYS A 30 1.28 30.41 -17.72
C CYS A 30 1.33 28.95 -17.26
N VAL A 31 2.36 28.22 -17.66
CA VAL A 31 2.56 26.83 -17.26
C VAL A 31 3.36 26.77 -15.97
N CYS A 32 2.79 26.21 -14.91
CA CYS A 32 3.48 26.05 -13.63
C CYS A 32 4.70 25.12 -13.77
N ASP A 33 5.82 25.50 -13.15
CA ASP A 33 7.02 24.67 -13.09
C ASP A 33 6.77 23.40 -12.23
N PRO A 34 7.64 22.37 -12.31
CA PRO A 34 7.50 21.17 -11.48
C PRO A 34 7.40 21.49 -9.98
N ASN A 35 6.64 20.68 -9.24
CA ASN A 35 6.35 20.85 -7.80
C ASN A 35 5.48 22.07 -7.47
N ARG A 36 4.72 22.57 -8.45
CA ARG A 36 3.82 23.71 -8.31
C ARG A 36 2.51 23.44 -9.04
N TYR A 37 1.44 24.08 -8.58
CA TYR A 37 0.11 23.99 -9.17
C TYR A 37 -0.52 25.37 -9.23
N GLY A 38 -1.47 25.61 -10.12
CA GLY A 38 -2.14 26.91 -10.15
C GLY A 38 -3.04 27.11 -11.34
N ASN A 39 -3.75 28.22 -11.40
CA ASN A 39 -4.81 28.44 -12.39
C ASN A 39 -4.35 28.49 -13.86
N GLY A 40 -3.07 28.24 -14.17
CA GLY A 40 -2.53 28.20 -15.53
C GLY A 40 -2.49 29.56 -16.23
N VAL A 41 -2.88 30.64 -15.54
CA VAL A 41 -3.18 31.94 -16.15
C VAL A 41 -2.39 33.07 -15.49
N SER A 42 -2.15 33.03 -14.18
CA SER A 42 -1.46 34.14 -13.50
C SER A 42 -0.79 33.78 -12.19
N ARG A 43 -1.13 32.65 -11.55
CA ARG A 43 -0.59 32.30 -10.24
C ARG A 43 -0.38 30.80 -10.10
N CYS A 44 0.90 30.44 -9.92
CA CYS A 44 1.31 29.12 -9.46
C CYS A 44 1.69 29.19 -7.98
N ASP A 45 1.14 28.28 -7.18
CA ASP A 45 1.48 28.04 -5.79
C ASP A 45 2.38 26.82 -5.67
N GLN A 46 3.17 26.77 -4.59
CA GLN A 46 4.02 25.63 -4.31
C GLN A 46 3.17 24.46 -3.81
N CYS A 47 3.43 23.24 -4.30
CA CYS A 47 2.85 22.05 -3.70
C CYS A 47 3.24 21.94 -2.22
N PRO A 48 2.43 21.24 -1.40
CA PRO A 48 2.78 20.92 -0.03
C PRO A 48 4.18 20.35 0.09
N VAL A 49 4.83 20.56 1.24
CA VAL A 49 6.15 20.00 1.51
C VAL A 49 6.12 18.49 1.25
N GLY A 50 6.91 18.04 0.27
CA GLY A 50 7.01 16.62 -0.08
C GLY A 50 6.11 16.11 -1.18
N ALA A 51 5.16 16.92 -1.63
CA ALA A 51 4.42 16.65 -2.82
C ALA A 51 5.18 17.19 -4.04
N THR A 52 5.18 16.40 -5.10
CA THR A 52 5.70 16.76 -6.41
C THR A 52 4.56 16.79 -7.40
N SER A 53 4.64 17.67 -8.37
CA SER A 53 3.64 17.78 -9.43
C SER A 53 4.34 17.87 -10.79
N PRO A 54 3.74 17.31 -11.85
CA PRO A 54 4.27 17.47 -13.19
C PRO A 54 4.16 18.93 -13.64
N ARG A 55 5.01 19.32 -14.59
CA ARG A 55 4.95 20.66 -15.19
C ARG A 55 3.57 20.89 -15.82
N GLY A 56 3.00 22.06 -15.58
CA GLY A 56 1.67 22.44 -16.09
C GLY A 56 0.49 21.99 -15.24
N SER A 57 0.74 21.53 -14.02
CA SER A 57 -0.29 21.23 -13.04
C SER A 57 -1.18 22.43 -12.77
N THR A 58 -2.49 22.21 -12.81
CA THR A 58 -3.50 23.28 -12.76
C THR A 58 -4.29 23.34 -11.45
N THR A 59 -4.25 22.26 -10.68
CA THR A 59 -5.03 22.12 -9.45
C THR A 59 -4.19 21.54 -8.32
N PHE A 60 -4.61 21.78 -7.08
CA PHE A 60 -3.96 21.21 -5.89
C PHE A 60 -3.92 19.67 -5.94
N GLN A 61 -4.90 19.04 -6.60
CA GLN A 61 -4.99 17.58 -6.75
C GLN A 61 -3.90 17.01 -7.66
N ASP A 62 -3.23 17.86 -8.44
CA ASP A 62 -2.11 17.45 -9.29
C ASP A 62 -0.78 17.36 -8.51
N CYS A 63 -0.78 17.78 -7.23
CA CYS A 63 0.32 17.53 -6.32
C CYS A 63 0.19 16.11 -5.77
N ASP A 64 1.18 15.26 -6.02
CA ASP A 64 1.23 13.90 -5.49
C ASP A 64 2.40 13.73 -4.53
N CYS A 65 2.21 12.99 -3.45
CA CYS A 65 3.29 12.67 -2.53
C CYS A 65 4.21 11.65 -3.20
N SER A 66 5.50 11.99 -3.31
CA SER A 66 6.51 11.15 -3.97
C SER A 66 6.30 9.66 -3.67
N GLU A 67 6.03 8.85 -4.71
CA GLU A 67 5.56 7.44 -4.65
C GLU A 67 6.47 6.45 -3.89
N GLY A 68 7.59 6.92 -3.35
CA GLY A 68 8.67 6.05 -2.89
C GLY A 68 8.29 5.03 -1.82
N GLN A 69 7.47 5.37 -0.81
CA GLN A 69 7.35 4.52 0.39
C GLN A 69 6.02 4.72 1.15
N GLY A 70 4.89 4.89 0.46
CA GLY A 70 3.56 4.91 1.10
C GLY A 70 3.18 6.25 1.76
N ALA A 71 3.68 7.37 1.25
CA ALA A 71 3.17 8.68 1.65
C ALA A 71 1.73 8.87 1.14
N THR A 72 0.85 9.46 1.93
CA THR A 72 -0.53 9.80 1.55
C THR A 72 -0.80 11.26 1.88
N MET A 73 -1.53 11.95 1.00
CA MET A 73 -1.95 13.32 1.25
C MET A 73 -3.16 13.34 2.19
N LEU A 74 -2.99 13.90 3.37
CA LEU A 74 -4.04 14.03 4.39
C LEU A 74 -4.08 15.49 4.89
N GLY A 75 -5.23 16.14 4.72
CA GLY A 75 -5.39 17.56 5.11
C GLY A 75 -4.45 18.53 4.37
N GLY A 76 -3.96 18.14 3.19
CA GLY A 76 -3.03 18.92 2.38
C GLY A 76 -1.57 18.89 2.82
N VAL A 77 -1.18 17.90 3.64
CA VAL A 77 0.21 17.62 4.00
C VAL A 77 0.53 16.18 3.60
N CYS A 78 1.71 15.96 3.00
CA CYS A 78 2.19 14.60 2.77
C CYS A 78 2.55 13.96 4.10
N GLN A 79 2.06 12.76 4.34
CA GLN A 79 2.20 12.06 5.60
C GLN A 79 2.60 10.62 5.34
N CYS A 80 3.54 10.08 6.12
CA CYS A 80 3.93 8.69 5.95
C CYS A 80 2.80 7.76 6.37
N GLY A 81 2.48 6.83 5.46
CA GLY A 81 1.52 5.77 5.70
C GLY A 81 2.05 4.76 6.72
N LYS A 82 1.25 3.72 6.94
CA LYS A 82 1.61 2.64 7.86
C LYS A 82 2.90 1.95 7.41
N ASN A 83 3.71 1.48 8.35
CA ASN A 83 4.98 0.76 8.11
C ASN A 83 6.05 1.60 7.40
N ALA A 84 5.92 2.93 7.45
CA ALA A 84 6.93 3.87 7.01
C ALA A 84 7.07 5.01 8.03
N TYR A 85 8.24 5.63 8.06
CA TYR A 85 8.54 6.78 8.89
C TYR A 85 9.24 7.87 8.09
N GLY A 86 9.07 9.12 8.51
CA GLY A 86 9.80 10.25 7.94
C GLY A 86 9.04 11.56 8.03
N ASN A 87 9.49 12.56 7.30
CA ASN A 87 8.90 13.91 7.33
C ASN A 87 7.68 14.07 6.41
N GLY A 88 7.08 12.96 5.98
CA GLY A 88 5.93 12.95 5.05
C GLY A 88 6.30 13.16 3.58
N ALA A 89 7.33 13.97 3.31
CA ALA A 89 7.92 14.16 1.99
C ALA A 89 8.79 12.99 1.54
N VAL A 90 9.58 12.48 2.48
CA VAL A 90 10.47 11.35 2.30
C VAL A 90 10.11 10.35 3.38
N CYS A 91 9.33 9.36 2.99
CA CYS A 91 9.04 8.21 3.84
C CYS A 91 10.09 7.15 3.57
N THR A 92 10.51 6.44 4.62
CA THR A 92 11.37 5.26 4.55
C THR A 92 10.59 4.11 5.14
N ARG A 93 10.50 2.96 4.45
CA ARG A 93 9.89 1.77 5.05
C ARG A 93 10.62 1.38 6.32
N CYS A 94 9.84 0.97 7.31
CA CYS A 94 10.39 0.40 8.52
C CYS A 94 11.27 -0.83 8.19
N PRO A 95 12.34 -1.09 8.97
CA PRO A 95 13.13 -2.31 8.85
C PRO A 95 12.25 -3.57 8.85
N ARG A 96 12.69 -4.62 8.16
CA ARG A 96 11.95 -5.90 8.11
C ARG A 96 11.59 -6.37 9.53
N GLY A 97 10.32 -6.72 9.72
CA GLY A 97 9.79 -7.19 11.01
C GLY A 97 9.48 -6.08 12.01
N THR A 98 9.49 -4.81 11.59
CA THR A 98 9.00 -3.68 12.38
C THR A 98 7.86 -2.98 11.65
N VAL A 99 6.94 -2.43 12.42
CA VAL A 99 5.74 -1.74 11.97
C VAL A 99 5.70 -0.37 12.62
N SER A 100 5.08 0.58 11.94
CA SER A 100 4.86 1.92 12.47
C SER A 100 3.40 2.33 12.25
N PRO A 101 2.80 3.08 13.19
CA PRO A 101 1.52 3.71 12.93
C PRO A 101 1.62 4.72 11.77
N ARG A 102 0.49 5.17 11.26
CA ARG A 102 0.47 6.31 10.34
C ARG A 102 1.07 7.53 11.04
N PHE A 103 1.68 8.43 10.27
CA PHE A 103 2.28 9.68 10.78
C PHE A 103 3.54 9.50 11.61
N SER A 104 4.18 8.33 11.53
CA SER A 104 5.49 8.13 12.14
C SER A 104 6.53 9.04 11.50
N SER A 105 7.31 9.68 12.36
CA SER A 105 8.26 10.73 11.96
C SER A 105 9.72 10.26 12.00
N SER A 106 9.97 9.15 12.69
CA SER A 106 11.32 8.70 13.01
C SER A 106 11.45 7.17 13.06
N LEU A 107 12.67 6.67 12.88
CA LEU A 107 12.97 5.23 12.94
C LEU A 107 12.57 4.58 14.28
N PRO A 108 12.72 5.23 15.46
CA PRO A 108 12.21 4.69 16.72
C PRO A 108 10.71 4.40 16.76
N ASP A 109 9.92 5.04 15.89
CA ASP A 109 8.48 4.78 15.77
C ASP A 109 8.20 3.42 15.08
N CYS A 110 9.20 2.82 14.43
CA CYS A 110 9.16 1.46 13.92
C CYS A 110 9.40 0.48 15.07
N VAL A 111 8.31 0.00 15.66
CA VAL A 111 8.35 -0.99 16.72
C VAL A 111 8.23 -2.38 16.14
N ARG A 112 8.85 -3.40 16.76
CA ARG A 112 8.46 -4.79 16.43
C ARG A 112 7.01 -4.96 16.90
N PRO A 113 6.11 -5.52 16.07
CA PRO A 113 4.77 -5.84 16.54
C PRO A 113 4.92 -6.77 17.75
N TYR A 114 4.23 -6.42 18.84
CA TYR A 114 4.34 -7.14 20.11
C TYR A 114 3.92 -8.60 19.95
N ALA A 115 3.05 -8.90 18.98
CA ALA A 115 2.65 -10.26 18.62
C ALA A 115 2.37 -10.41 17.12
N PHE A 116 2.55 -11.62 16.60
CA PHE A 116 2.11 -12.01 15.26
C PHE A 116 1.44 -13.39 15.31
N VAL A 117 0.55 -13.64 14.37
CA VAL A 117 -0.08 -14.95 14.17
C VAL A 117 0.54 -15.61 12.94
N SER A 118 1.11 -16.79 13.11
CA SER A 118 1.65 -17.57 11.99
C SER A 118 0.79 -18.81 11.75
N VAL A 119 0.42 -19.02 10.48
CA VAL A 119 -0.32 -20.20 10.03
C VAL A 119 0.24 -20.69 8.70
N GLN A 120 0.33 -22.01 8.54
CA GLN A 120 0.73 -22.63 7.28
C GLN A 120 -0.47 -23.34 6.65
N LEU A 121 -0.79 -22.98 5.40
CA LEU A 121 -1.83 -23.59 4.59
C LEU A 121 -1.22 -24.37 3.43
N GLY A 122 -1.73 -25.56 3.16
CA GLY A 122 -1.30 -26.44 2.07
C GLY A 122 -2.32 -26.47 0.95
N PHE A 123 -1.88 -26.34 -0.29
CA PHE A 123 -2.70 -26.45 -1.49
C PHE A 123 -2.22 -27.64 -2.32
N ASP A 124 -3.12 -28.59 -2.57
CA ASP A 124 -2.81 -29.80 -3.33
C ASP A 124 -2.90 -29.53 -4.85
N GLY A 125 -1.90 -30.00 -5.60
CA GLY A 125 -1.91 -29.95 -7.07
C GLY A 125 -1.70 -28.57 -7.68
N VAL A 126 -1.29 -27.57 -6.90
CA VAL A 126 -1.04 -26.20 -7.37
C VAL A 126 0.42 -25.83 -7.14
N ARG A 127 1.04 -25.17 -8.13
CA ARG A 127 2.40 -24.68 -8.01
C ARG A 127 2.43 -23.30 -7.33
N PRO A 128 3.52 -22.93 -6.63
CA PRO A 128 3.61 -21.64 -5.93
C PRO A 128 3.37 -20.41 -6.83
N GLN A 129 3.73 -20.53 -8.12
CA GLN A 129 3.61 -19.49 -9.14
C GLN A 129 2.16 -19.25 -9.58
N ASP A 130 1.32 -20.28 -9.47
CA ASP A 130 -0.08 -20.25 -9.89
C ASP A 130 -0.99 -19.64 -8.78
N LEU A 131 -0.42 -19.28 -7.63
CA LEU A 131 -1.12 -18.66 -6.51
C LEU A 131 -0.81 -17.15 -6.45
N PRO A 132 -1.70 -16.26 -6.90
CA PRO A 132 -1.47 -14.82 -6.83
C PRO A 132 -1.46 -14.32 -5.37
N ASP A 133 -0.36 -13.66 -4.98
CA ASP A 133 -0.14 -13.14 -3.61
C ASP A 133 -1.29 -12.22 -3.16
N THR A 134 -1.71 -11.31 -4.05
CA THR A 134 -2.78 -10.34 -3.79
C THR A 134 -4.11 -11.04 -3.46
N THR A 135 -4.43 -12.12 -4.15
CA THR A 135 -5.66 -12.88 -3.92
C THR A 135 -5.60 -13.64 -2.60
N LEU A 136 -4.49 -14.31 -2.32
CA LEU A 136 -4.30 -15.04 -1.05
C LEU A 136 -4.39 -14.10 0.16
N VAL A 137 -3.73 -12.95 0.09
CA VAL A 137 -3.78 -11.91 1.12
C VAL A 137 -5.21 -11.39 1.28
N SER A 138 -5.91 -11.07 0.18
CA SER A 138 -7.29 -10.59 0.19
C SER A 138 -8.26 -11.62 0.79
N VAL A 139 -8.12 -12.91 0.45
CA VAL A 139 -8.97 -13.97 0.99
C VAL A 139 -8.76 -14.13 2.49
N MET A 140 -7.51 -14.16 2.96
CA MET A 140 -7.21 -14.24 4.39
C MET A 140 -7.74 -13.03 5.17
N ALA A 141 -7.53 -11.82 4.65
CA ALA A 141 -8.04 -10.59 5.25
C ALA A 141 -9.57 -10.59 5.35
N THR A 142 -10.25 -10.97 4.27
CA THR A 142 -11.72 -11.05 4.19
C THR A 142 -12.26 -12.10 5.16
N THR A 143 -11.62 -13.27 5.23
CA THR A 143 -12.03 -14.35 6.12
C THR A 143 -12.00 -13.93 7.58
N LEU A 144 -10.95 -13.20 7.97
CA LEU A 144 -10.73 -12.73 9.34
C LEU A 144 -11.45 -11.42 9.67
N GLY A 145 -11.99 -10.72 8.65
CA GLY A 145 -12.56 -9.39 8.80
C GLY A 145 -11.53 -8.36 9.26
N ILE A 146 -10.28 -8.46 8.77
CA ILE A 146 -9.19 -7.53 9.06
C ILE A 146 -8.73 -6.82 7.79
N ASN A 147 -7.94 -5.76 7.95
CA ASN A 147 -7.33 -5.06 6.81
C ASN A 147 -6.26 -5.96 6.16
N SER A 148 -6.25 -6.04 4.82
CA SER A 148 -5.25 -6.77 4.04
C SER A 148 -3.81 -6.34 4.30
N ASP A 149 -3.59 -5.09 4.71
CA ASP A 149 -2.29 -4.55 5.08
C ASP A 149 -1.69 -5.19 6.36
N LEU A 150 -2.48 -5.98 7.10
CA LEU A 150 -2.03 -6.74 8.26
C LEU A 150 -1.62 -8.17 7.90
N VAL A 151 -1.89 -8.63 6.68
CA VAL A 151 -1.64 -10.00 6.26
C VAL A 151 -0.46 -10.02 5.29
N GLY A 152 0.64 -10.65 5.70
CA GLY A 152 1.79 -10.92 4.86
C GLY A 152 1.92 -12.40 4.53
N ILE A 153 2.42 -12.71 3.33
CA ILE A 153 2.92 -14.04 3.00
C ILE A 153 4.40 -14.07 3.37
N ALA A 154 4.76 -14.93 4.32
CA ALA A 154 6.12 -15.10 4.79
C ALA A 154 6.94 -15.96 3.82
N ASP A 155 6.34 -17.05 3.33
CA ASP A 155 7.02 -18.00 2.46
C ASP A 155 6.03 -18.85 1.64
N LYS A 156 6.50 -19.37 0.52
CA LYS A 156 5.81 -20.34 -0.34
C LYS A 156 6.76 -21.46 -0.72
N VAL A 157 6.53 -22.65 -0.19
CA VAL A 157 7.42 -23.80 -0.36
C VAL A 157 6.66 -24.94 -1.03
N LEU A 158 7.25 -25.50 -2.09
CA LEU A 158 6.77 -26.77 -2.62
C LEU A 158 7.22 -27.88 -1.66
N GLN A 159 6.26 -28.54 -1.01
CA GLN A 159 6.51 -29.67 -0.13
C GLN A 159 6.26 -30.99 -0.88
N ASP A 160 7.33 -31.78 -1.00
CA ASP A 160 7.26 -33.19 -1.40
C ASP A 160 6.61 -33.99 -0.26
N VAL A 161 5.30 -34.23 -0.34
CA VAL A 161 4.62 -35.11 0.63
C VAL A 161 4.94 -36.57 0.30
N ARG A 162 6.04 -37.07 0.86
CA ARG A 162 6.41 -38.49 0.79
C ARG A 162 5.69 -39.26 1.89
N ARG A 163 4.90 -40.26 1.52
CA ARG A 163 4.34 -41.22 2.50
C ARG A 163 5.49 -42.00 3.12
N GLY A 164 5.60 -41.98 4.45
CA GLY A 164 6.64 -42.65 5.23
C GLY A 164 6.61 -44.18 5.20
N GLY A 165 6.40 -44.80 4.03
CA GLY A 165 6.31 -46.25 3.88
C GLY A 165 6.75 -46.72 2.50
N GLY A 166 8.06 -46.87 2.31
CA GLY A 166 8.72 -47.84 1.40
C GLY A 166 8.48 -47.78 -0.12
N SER A 167 7.41 -47.16 -0.61
CA SER A 167 7.08 -47.11 -2.04
C SER A 167 7.23 -45.70 -2.60
N ARG A 168 8.14 -45.55 -3.56
CA ARG A 168 8.49 -44.30 -4.26
C ARG A 168 7.39 -43.83 -5.22
N ARG A 169 6.16 -43.63 -4.75
CA ARG A 169 5.14 -42.90 -5.51
C ARG A 169 4.96 -41.54 -4.86
N LEU A 170 5.33 -40.48 -5.59
CA LEU A 170 4.93 -39.11 -5.29
C LEU A 170 3.39 -39.11 -5.28
N LEU A 171 2.79 -38.84 -4.12
CA LEU A 171 1.34 -38.92 -3.95
C LEU A 171 0.63 -37.65 -4.40
N ALA A 172 1.26 -36.49 -4.26
CA ALA A 172 0.86 -35.23 -4.86
C ALA A 172 1.95 -34.18 -4.57
N ASP A 173 2.10 -33.21 -5.48
CA ASP A 173 2.80 -31.97 -5.19
C ASP A 173 1.90 -31.09 -4.34
N ARG A 174 2.39 -30.65 -3.18
CA ARG A 174 1.67 -29.74 -2.28
C ARG A 174 2.44 -28.44 -2.15
N THR A 175 1.78 -27.32 -2.33
CA THR A 175 2.36 -26.00 -2.03
C THR A 175 1.94 -25.58 -0.63
N ALA A 176 2.91 -25.42 0.27
CA ALA A 176 2.72 -24.85 1.59
C ALA A 176 2.95 -23.33 1.53
N VAL A 177 1.98 -22.55 1.99
CA VAL A 177 2.04 -21.10 2.10
C VAL A 177 2.01 -20.73 3.57
N THR A 178 3.03 -20.02 4.04
CA THR A 178 3.11 -19.53 5.42
C THR A 178 2.65 -18.08 5.45
N TYR A 179 1.63 -17.80 6.24
CA TYR A 179 1.12 -16.44 6.47
C TYR A 179 1.64 -15.91 7.80
N ASN A 180 2.04 -14.64 7.81
CA ASN A 180 2.30 -13.87 9.01
C ASN A 180 1.29 -12.74 9.09
N ILE A 181 0.48 -12.76 10.13
CA ILE A 181 -0.53 -11.73 10.37
C ILE A 181 -0.04 -10.86 11.52
N GLU A 182 0.14 -9.58 11.24
CA GLU A 182 0.58 -8.60 12.22
C GLU A 182 -0.56 -8.27 13.20
N ALA A 183 -0.27 -8.30 14.49
CA ALA A 183 -1.19 -7.88 15.53
C ALA A 183 -0.63 -6.67 16.29
N GLY A 184 -1.49 -5.70 16.63
CA GLY A 184 -1.10 -4.51 17.39
C GLY A 184 -0.75 -4.82 18.85
N SER A 185 -1.29 -5.92 19.39
CA SER A 185 -1.10 -6.36 20.77
C SER A 185 -1.22 -7.88 20.88
N ALA A 186 -0.81 -8.45 22.02
CA ALA A 186 -1.01 -9.87 22.31
C ALA A 186 -2.51 -10.24 22.34
N SER A 187 -3.38 -9.36 22.86
CA SER A 187 -4.83 -9.58 22.82
C SER A 187 -5.39 -9.60 21.41
N ASP A 188 -4.88 -8.74 20.51
CA ASP A 188 -5.29 -8.76 19.11
C ASP A 188 -4.82 -10.04 18.42
N ALA A 189 -3.61 -10.51 18.72
CA ALA A 189 -3.10 -11.76 18.16
C ALA A 189 -3.94 -12.95 18.59
N THR A 190 -4.34 -13.02 19.87
CA THR A 190 -5.26 -14.05 20.36
C THR A 190 -6.62 -13.95 19.66
N SER A 191 -7.19 -12.75 19.54
CA SER A 191 -8.46 -12.56 18.82
C SER A 191 -8.38 -12.97 17.35
N ILE A 192 -7.30 -12.64 16.65
CA ILE A 192 -7.05 -13.05 15.26
C ILE A 192 -6.90 -14.57 15.17
N SER A 193 -6.13 -15.18 16.08
CA SER A 193 -5.95 -16.63 16.16
C SER A 193 -7.28 -17.35 16.35
N ASP A 194 -8.13 -16.86 17.26
CA ASP A 194 -9.43 -17.47 17.56
C ASP A 194 -10.38 -17.34 16.37
N LYS A 195 -10.45 -16.16 15.73
CA LYS A 195 -11.22 -15.97 14.49
C LYS A 195 -10.74 -16.87 13.37
N LEU A 196 -9.42 -17.09 13.25
CA LEU A 196 -8.86 -17.97 12.24
C LEU A 196 -9.26 -19.43 12.50
N LYS A 197 -9.12 -19.90 13.74
CA LYS A 197 -9.55 -21.25 14.14
C LYS A 197 -11.04 -21.46 13.91
N GLU A 198 -11.86 -20.48 14.26
CA GLU A 198 -13.31 -20.50 14.02
C GLU A 198 -13.64 -20.53 12.52
N ALA A 199 -12.99 -19.70 11.72
CA ALA A 199 -13.21 -19.67 10.26
C ALA A 199 -12.80 -20.98 9.57
N ILE A 200 -11.74 -21.63 10.06
CA ILE A 200 -11.33 -22.97 9.61
C ILE A 200 -12.37 -24.00 10.03
N ALA A 201 -12.78 -24.01 11.31
CA ALA A 201 -13.74 -24.98 11.83
C ALA A 201 -15.11 -24.90 11.14
N ASN A 202 -15.53 -23.70 10.77
CA ASN A 202 -16.80 -23.45 10.09
C ASN A 202 -16.70 -23.57 8.55
N GLY A 203 -15.53 -23.89 7.99
CA GLY A 203 -15.32 -24.01 6.54
C GLY A 203 -15.35 -22.68 5.76
N LYS A 204 -15.49 -21.54 6.45
CA LYS A 204 -15.55 -20.21 5.84
C LYS A 204 -14.29 -19.83 5.05
N LEU A 205 -13.13 -20.32 5.50
CA LEU A 205 -11.88 -20.13 4.77
C LEU A 205 -11.91 -20.81 3.40
N ASP A 206 -12.42 -22.05 3.34
CA ASP A 206 -12.55 -22.79 2.08
C ASP A 206 -13.57 -22.14 1.15
N GLU A 207 -14.71 -21.69 1.68
CA GLU A 207 -15.73 -20.95 0.91
C GLU A 207 -15.14 -19.70 0.25
N ASN A 208 -14.34 -18.92 0.99
CA ASN A 208 -13.71 -17.71 0.45
C ASN A 208 -12.58 -18.02 -0.56
N LEU A 209 -11.85 -19.13 -0.37
CA LEU A 209 -10.86 -19.60 -1.35
C LEU A 209 -11.53 -20.03 -2.65
N GLU A 210 -12.61 -20.82 -2.56
CA GLU A 210 -13.38 -21.26 -3.73
C GLU A 210 -14.02 -20.08 -4.47
N ALA A 211 -14.58 -19.11 -3.73
CA ALA A 211 -15.13 -17.89 -4.32
C ALA A 211 -14.07 -17.06 -5.07
N ALA A 212 -12.80 -17.17 -4.68
CA ALA A 212 -11.66 -16.55 -5.35
C ALA A 212 -11.06 -17.41 -6.48
N GLY A 213 -11.64 -18.57 -6.79
CA GLY A 213 -11.15 -19.50 -7.81
C GLY A 213 -9.89 -20.27 -7.39
N LEU A 214 -9.63 -20.38 -6.08
CA LEU A 214 -8.49 -21.12 -5.52
C LEU A 214 -8.94 -22.50 -5.02
N PRO A 215 -8.05 -23.50 -5.03
CA PRO A 215 -8.36 -24.81 -4.44
C PRO A 215 -8.50 -24.72 -2.92
N LYS A 216 -9.18 -25.70 -2.34
CA LYS A 216 -9.29 -25.85 -0.88
C LYS A 216 -7.93 -25.92 -0.22
N ALA A 217 -7.83 -25.33 0.97
CA ALA A 217 -6.62 -25.33 1.75
C ALA A 217 -6.68 -26.42 2.84
N LEU A 218 -5.58 -27.16 3.00
CA LEU A 218 -5.36 -28.00 4.16
C LEU A 218 -4.57 -27.22 5.19
N VAL A 219 -5.01 -27.15 6.44
CA VAL A 219 -4.21 -26.55 7.52
C VAL A 219 -3.05 -27.50 7.85
N LEU A 220 -1.81 -27.04 7.63
CA LEU A 220 -0.59 -27.84 7.81
C LEU A 220 0.05 -27.67 9.19
N SER A 221 -0.21 -26.54 9.84
CA SER A 221 0.32 -26.23 11.17
C SER A 221 -0.77 -25.66 12.06
N ASP A 222 -0.62 -25.86 13.37
CA ASP A 222 -1.41 -25.12 14.35
C ASP A 222 -1.19 -23.61 14.19
N VAL A 223 -2.23 -22.85 14.51
CA VAL A 223 -2.16 -21.39 14.60
C VAL A 223 -1.33 -21.03 15.81
N SER A 224 -0.18 -20.41 15.58
CA SER A 224 0.76 -20.00 16.62
C SER A 224 0.74 -18.50 16.81
N VAL A 225 0.75 -18.06 18.08
CA VAL A 225 0.96 -16.67 18.46
C VAL A 225 2.42 -16.54 18.89
N GLY A 226 3.19 -15.75 18.16
CA GLY A 226 4.57 -15.44 18.50
C GLY A 226 4.65 -14.06 19.13
N ASP A 227 5.33 -13.93 20.27
CA ASP A 227 5.68 -12.64 20.83
C ASP A 227 6.93 -12.09 20.13
N GLY A 228 6.89 -10.84 19.66
CA GLY A 228 8.01 -10.18 18.95
C GLY A 228 9.26 -9.94 19.81
N LEU A 229 9.23 -10.35 21.08
CA LEU A 229 10.26 -10.19 22.10
C LEU A 229 11.03 -11.50 22.32
N SER A 230 11.83 -11.91 21.33
CA SER A 230 13.04 -12.68 21.63
C SER A 230 14.22 -11.99 20.98
N VAL A 231 14.70 -10.96 21.67
CA VAL A 231 16.11 -10.58 21.59
C VAL A 231 16.83 -11.52 22.54
N SER A 232 17.23 -12.69 22.05
CA SER A 232 18.27 -13.47 22.70
C SER A 232 19.58 -12.69 22.53
N GLY A 233 19.90 -11.86 23.53
CA GLY A 233 21.20 -11.23 23.66
C GLY A 233 22.26 -12.32 23.86
N GLY A 234 23.18 -12.41 22.91
CA GLY A 234 24.47 -13.07 23.04
C GLY A 234 25.57 -12.04 22.84
#